data_AF-A0A6M3M115-F1
#
_entry.id   AF-A0A6M3M115-F1
#
_cell.length_a   1.000
_cell.length_b   1.000
_cell.length_c   1.000
_cell.angle_alpha   90.00
_cell.angle_beta   90.00
_cell.angle_gamma   90.00
#
_symmetry.space_group_name_H-M   'P 1'
#
loop_
_entity.id
_entity.type
_entity.pdbx_description
1 polymer ?
#
loop_
_entity_poly.entity_id
_entity_poly.type
_entity_poly.pdbx_seq_one_letter_code
_entity_poly.pdbx_strand_id
1 'polypeptide(L)'
;MFGLAITANVNAGERNAPRVASATVTMSSNPDLSGVVDLFLDGRIDADVMERLNTFAYLKGRNGVIVHLNSFGGSMRAGLALGRRIRELGFSTQVGVKGVSSISDEAGICESACVMLLAGGRFRLIQPDSVVGVHQFAAADQATSQQAMADAQIFSAATVNFLRDMGVSTQLFSLMAATPASAMQKLSVADQVNLGLVNAGKEVAVWGIESEQGALVLKGVQSTISSTVEIQLACTAQQDVSVAVMVDADGKGRVRSVDLLVDGRTSAVELRQPVQMMGRTAMSDFPPRAEQLVEMQRARSVGVRFRYDDQRQSMYAIDVSTQASALMGGFVQLCHGTQKGATVQR
;
A
#
# COMPACT_ATOMS: atom_id res chain seq x y z
N MET A 1 -21.13 -50.25 4.85
CA MET A 1 -20.69 -49.21 5.80
C MET A 1 -20.10 -48.06 5.01
N PHE A 2 -20.90 -47.05 4.69
CA PHE A 2 -20.41 -45.78 4.16
C PHE A 2 -20.36 -44.81 5.33
N GLY A 3 -19.15 -44.45 5.77
CA GLY A 3 -18.95 -43.42 6.78
C GLY A 3 -19.08 -42.04 6.14
N LEU A 4 -20.19 -41.35 6.41
CA LEU A 4 -20.32 -39.92 6.16
C LEU A 4 -19.36 -39.20 7.11
N ALA A 5 -18.29 -38.61 6.57
CA ALA A 5 -17.50 -37.63 7.30
C ALA A 5 -18.29 -36.32 7.34
N ILE A 6 -18.90 -36.04 8.49
CA ILE A 6 -19.53 -34.75 8.79
C ILE A 6 -18.40 -33.75 8.93
N THR A 7 -18.20 -32.89 7.93
CA THR A 7 -17.39 -31.68 8.07
C THR A 7 -18.09 -30.79 9.08
N ALA A 8 -17.59 -30.75 10.31
CA ALA A 8 -18.07 -29.82 11.32
C ALA A 8 -17.84 -28.38 10.82
N ASN A 9 -18.93 -27.63 10.63
CA ASN A 9 -18.86 -26.18 10.47
C ASN A 9 -18.33 -25.61 11.78
N VAL A 10 -17.05 -25.20 11.78
CA VAL A 10 -16.46 -24.45 12.88
C VAL A 10 -17.21 -23.13 12.99
N ASN A 11 -17.93 -22.91 14.09
CA ASN A 11 -18.68 -21.67 14.29
C ASN A 11 -17.71 -20.48 14.36
N ALA A 12 -18.15 -19.28 13.94
CA ALA A 12 -17.34 -18.06 14.01
C ALA A 12 -16.78 -17.79 15.43
N GLY A 13 -17.44 -18.29 16.48
CA GLY A 13 -16.97 -18.21 17.86
C GLY A 13 -15.73 -19.06 18.17
N GLU A 14 -15.54 -20.23 17.54
CA GLU A 14 -14.33 -21.06 17.70
C GLU A 14 -13.17 -20.56 16.84
N ARG A 15 -13.46 -19.95 15.67
CA ARG A 15 -12.44 -19.26 14.85
C ARG A 15 -11.78 -18.09 15.59
N ASN A 16 -12.52 -17.49 16.52
CA ASN A 16 -12.18 -16.29 17.29
C ASN A 16 -11.81 -16.58 18.76
N ALA A 17 -11.46 -17.82 19.11
CA ALA A 17 -10.93 -18.11 20.45
C ALA A 17 -9.51 -17.50 20.61
N PRO A 18 -9.17 -16.88 21.75
CA PRO A 18 -7.84 -16.34 22.00
C PRO A 18 -6.76 -17.40 21.76
N ARG A 19 -5.96 -17.21 20.71
CA ARG A 19 -4.88 -18.14 20.36
C ARG A 19 -3.70 -17.86 21.27
N VAL A 20 -3.47 -18.75 22.24
CA VAL A 20 -2.33 -18.67 23.18
C VAL A 20 -1.06 -19.28 22.61
N ALA A 21 -1.17 -20.17 21.62
CA ALA A 21 -0.02 -20.78 20.96
C ALA A 21 0.76 -19.76 20.10
N SER A 22 2.08 -19.87 20.10
CA SER A 22 2.99 -19.08 19.25
C SER A 22 2.57 -19.14 17.79
N ALA A 23 2.61 -18.00 17.11
CA ALA A 23 2.14 -17.90 15.73
C ALA A 23 2.95 -18.80 14.78
N THR A 24 2.24 -19.54 13.94
CA THR A 24 2.85 -20.23 12.79
C THR A 24 3.09 -19.23 11.66
N VAL A 25 4.06 -19.49 10.79
CA VAL A 25 4.21 -18.78 9.52
C VAL A 25 4.35 -19.84 8.43
N THR A 26 3.34 -19.97 7.58
CA THR A 26 3.29 -21.03 6.56
C THR A 26 3.04 -20.45 5.18
N MET A 27 3.64 -21.01 4.14
CA MET A 27 3.41 -20.60 2.76
C MET A 27 2.28 -21.42 2.15
N SER A 28 1.47 -20.82 1.28
CA SER A 28 0.48 -21.54 0.49
C SER A 28 1.14 -22.65 -0.34
N SER A 29 0.48 -23.81 -0.42
CA SER A 29 0.94 -25.00 -1.14
C SER A 29 0.81 -24.90 -2.67
N ASN A 30 0.25 -23.80 -3.20
CA ASN A 30 0.04 -23.62 -4.64
C ASN A 30 0.47 -22.22 -5.11
N PRO A 31 1.79 -21.95 -5.18
CA PRO A 31 2.33 -20.63 -5.55
C PRO A 31 2.20 -20.27 -7.05
N ASP A 32 1.68 -21.17 -7.90
CA ASP A 32 1.86 -21.08 -9.36
C ASP A 32 0.65 -20.58 -10.17
N LEU A 33 -0.51 -20.28 -9.56
CA LEU A 33 -1.68 -19.84 -10.33
C LEU A 33 -1.78 -18.32 -10.55
N SER A 34 -1.06 -17.51 -9.77
CA SER A 34 -1.21 -16.04 -9.79
C SER A 34 0.12 -15.26 -9.74
N GLY A 35 1.26 -15.94 -9.55
CA GLY A 35 2.55 -15.29 -9.29
C GLY A 35 2.68 -14.68 -7.88
N VAL A 36 1.59 -14.69 -7.09
CA VAL A 36 1.50 -14.22 -5.71
C VAL A 36 1.97 -15.32 -4.76
N VAL A 37 2.67 -14.94 -3.69
CA VAL A 37 3.08 -15.82 -2.60
C VAL A 37 2.35 -15.42 -1.34
N ASP A 38 1.45 -16.27 -0.89
CA ASP A 38 0.71 -16.08 0.36
C ASP A 38 1.44 -16.76 1.52
N LEU A 39 1.75 -15.97 2.55
CA LEU A 39 2.25 -16.42 3.85
C LEU A 39 1.14 -16.23 4.88
N PHE A 40 0.84 -17.24 5.68
CA PHE A 40 -0.17 -17.18 6.73
C PHE A 40 0.48 -17.12 8.10
N LEU A 41 0.25 -16.02 8.81
CA LEU A 41 0.65 -15.81 10.19
C LEU A 41 -0.58 -15.96 11.10
N ASP A 42 -0.66 -17.09 11.80
CA ASP A 42 -1.79 -17.45 12.65
C ASP A 42 -1.32 -17.81 14.06
N GLY A 43 -1.78 -17.06 15.06
CA GLY A 43 -1.54 -17.33 16.48
C GLY A 43 -1.00 -16.12 17.26
N ARG A 44 -0.42 -16.37 18.44
CA ARG A 44 0.13 -15.36 19.34
C ARG A 44 1.48 -14.83 18.84
N ILE A 45 1.67 -13.52 18.91
CA ILE A 45 2.94 -12.88 18.58
C ILE A 45 3.90 -12.98 19.77
N ASP A 46 5.02 -13.68 19.61
CA ASP A 46 6.11 -13.78 20.58
C ASP A 46 7.48 -13.65 19.89
N ALA A 47 8.57 -13.92 20.62
CA ALA A 47 9.93 -13.73 20.12
C ALA A 47 10.31 -14.71 18.99
N ASP A 48 9.69 -15.89 18.94
CA ASP A 48 10.09 -16.98 18.03
C ASP A 48 9.52 -16.78 16.62
N VAL A 49 8.43 -16.00 16.51
CA VAL A 49 7.78 -15.70 15.21
C VAL A 49 8.75 -14.99 14.24
N MET A 50 9.73 -14.25 14.74
CA MET A 50 10.74 -13.58 13.90
C MET A 50 11.58 -14.58 13.09
N GLU A 51 12.01 -15.67 13.72
CA GLU A 51 12.79 -16.71 13.03
C GLU A 51 11.96 -17.37 11.94
N ARG A 52 10.69 -17.67 12.23
CA ARG A 52 9.74 -18.26 11.27
C ARG A 52 9.51 -17.36 10.07
N LEU A 53 9.29 -16.06 10.28
CA LEU A 53 9.17 -15.09 9.18
C LEU A 53 10.45 -15.04 8.33
N ASN A 54 11.62 -15.09 8.97
CA ASN A 54 12.90 -15.00 8.27
C ASN A 54 13.23 -16.23 7.41
N THR A 55 12.56 -17.38 7.60
CA THR A 55 12.66 -18.50 6.65
C THR A 55 12.22 -18.11 5.24
N PHE A 56 11.40 -17.06 5.10
CA PHE A 56 10.91 -16.53 3.82
C PHE A 56 11.67 -15.29 3.34
N ALA A 57 12.77 -14.89 3.99
CA ALA A 57 13.52 -13.68 3.64
C ALA A 57 14.12 -13.73 2.22
N TYR A 58 14.29 -14.91 1.64
CA TYR A 58 14.73 -15.10 0.25
C TYR A 58 13.74 -14.52 -0.78
N LEU A 59 12.50 -14.23 -0.38
CA LEU A 59 11.48 -13.58 -1.23
C LEU A 59 11.59 -12.05 -1.22
N LYS A 60 12.58 -11.46 -0.51
CA LYS A 60 12.75 -10.01 -0.43
C LYS A 60 12.76 -9.37 -1.82
N GLY A 61 11.98 -8.30 -2.00
CA GLY A 61 11.90 -7.55 -3.25
C GLY A 61 11.05 -8.22 -4.34
N ARG A 62 10.53 -9.43 -4.11
CA ARG A 62 9.52 -10.04 -4.99
C ARG A 62 8.20 -9.28 -4.86
N ASN A 63 7.64 -8.86 -5.99
CA ASN A 63 6.28 -8.33 -6.03
C ASN A 63 5.26 -9.45 -5.71
N GLY A 64 4.19 -9.11 -5.01
CA GLY A 64 3.10 -10.07 -4.73
C GLY A 64 3.38 -11.05 -3.60
N VAL A 65 4.23 -10.73 -2.62
CA VAL A 65 4.28 -11.49 -1.36
C VAL A 65 3.31 -10.86 -0.36
N ILE A 66 2.35 -11.63 0.14
CA ILE A 66 1.30 -11.16 1.05
C ILE A 66 1.35 -11.98 2.34
N VAL A 67 1.48 -11.31 3.49
CA VAL A 67 1.37 -11.92 4.82
C VAL A 67 -0.05 -11.74 5.32
N HIS A 68 -0.81 -12.82 5.33
CA HIS A 68 -2.14 -12.91 5.91
C HIS A 68 -2.04 -13.01 7.43
N LEU A 69 -2.74 -12.14 8.13
CA LEU A 69 -2.64 -11.93 9.57
C LEU A 69 -3.93 -12.40 10.25
N ASN A 70 -3.78 -13.34 11.18
CA ASN A 70 -4.84 -13.78 12.07
C ASN A 70 -4.29 -13.94 13.51
N SER A 71 -4.37 -12.87 14.30
CA SER A 71 -3.76 -12.81 15.61
C SER A 71 -4.49 -11.85 16.55
N PHE A 72 -4.70 -12.30 17.79
CA PHE A 72 -5.13 -11.47 18.93
C PHE A 72 -3.99 -10.59 19.49
N GLY A 73 -2.81 -10.63 18.88
CA GLY A 73 -1.63 -9.91 19.34
C GLY A 73 -0.71 -10.76 20.21
N GLY A 74 -0.04 -10.10 21.17
CA GLY A 74 0.99 -10.71 22.00
C GLY A 74 2.03 -9.69 22.45
N SER A 75 3.30 -10.00 22.28
CA SER A 75 4.40 -9.12 22.65
C SER A 75 4.45 -7.89 21.72
N MET A 76 4.22 -6.70 22.29
CA MET A 76 4.35 -5.43 21.54
C MET A 76 5.77 -5.26 20.99
N ARG A 77 6.80 -5.66 21.76
CA ARG A 77 8.20 -5.63 21.31
C ARG A 77 8.40 -6.47 20.04
N ALA A 78 7.87 -7.70 20.03
CA ALA A 78 7.94 -8.56 18.86
C ALA A 78 7.09 -8.01 17.71
N GLY A 79 5.91 -7.45 17.99
CA GLY A 79 5.06 -6.81 16.99
C GLY A 79 5.75 -5.67 16.25
N LEU A 80 6.39 -4.75 16.97
CA LEU A 80 7.16 -3.65 16.38
C LEU A 80 8.34 -4.17 15.53
N ALA A 81 9.06 -5.17 16.02
CA ALA A 81 10.19 -5.76 15.30
C ALA A 81 9.73 -6.48 14.01
N LEU A 82 8.67 -7.31 14.10
CA LEU A 82 8.08 -8.02 12.97
C LEU A 82 7.51 -7.04 11.93
N GLY A 83 6.81 -5.99 12.36
CA GLY A 83 6.31 -4.96 11.45
C GLY A 83 7.43 -4.28 10.66
N ARG A 84 8.54 -3.92 11.32
CA ARG A 84 9.72 -3.36 10.63
C ARG A 84 10.31 -4.38 9.66
N ARG A 85 10.38 -5.64 10.07
CA ARG A 85 10.92 -6.71 9.23
C ARG A 85 10.07 -6.95 7.98
N ILE A 86 8.74 -6.97 8.11
CA ILE A 86 7.80 -7.05 6.98
C ILE A 86 8.05 -5.89 6.00
N ARG A 87 8.22 -4.67 6.51
CA ARG A 87 8.54 -3.49 5.69
C ARG A 87 9.86 -3.64 4.94
N GLU A 88 10.92 -4.06 5.64
CA GLU A 88 12.26 -4.27 5.06
C GLU A 88 12.28 -5.32 3.95
N LEU A 89 11.42 -6.34 4.06
CA LEU A 89 11.29 -7.39 3.05
C LEU A 89 10.46 -6.92 1.83
N GLY A 90 9.69 -5.83 1.98
CA GLY A 90 8.80 -5.30 0.96
C GLY A 90 7.48 -6.06 0.84
N PHE A 91 7.12 -6.85 1.85
CA PHE A 91 5.91 -7.68 1.82
C PHE A 91 4.66 -6.84 2.06
N SER A 92 3.55 -7.28 1.48
CA SER A 92 2.22 -6.77 1.76
C SER A 92 1.63 -7.49 2.96
N THR A 93 0.62 -6.89 3.58
CA THR A 93 -0.13 -7.51 4.68
C THR A 93 -1.61 -7.48 4.38
N GLN A 94 -2.30 -8.53 4.80
CA GLN A 94 -3.75 -8.66 4.69
C GLN A 94 -4.29 -9.21 6.00
N VAL A 95 -5.34 -8.62 6.57
CA VAL A 95 -6.07 -9.30 7.65
C VAL A 95 -7.05 -10.29 7.01
N GLY A 96 -6.93 -11.55 7.38
CA GLY A 96 -7.69 -12.64 6.77
C GLY A 96 -7.07 -14.00 7.11
N VAL A 97 -7.84 -15.06 6.88
CA VAL A 97 -7.36 -16.44 6.98
C VAL A 97 -7.55 -17.17 5.67
N LYS A 98 -6.76 -18.23 5.48
CA LYS A 98 -6.94 -19.16 4.36
C LYS A 98 -8.34 -19.76 4.44
N GLY A 99 -9.19 -19.48 3.45
CA GLY A 99 -10.51 -20.11 3.40
C GLY A 99 -10.46 -21.55 2.90
N VAL A 100 -11.61 -22.21 2.95
CA VAL A 100 -11.76 -23.64 2.62
C VAL A 100 -11.50 -23.98 1.14
N SER A 101 -11.55 -22.96 0.27
CA SER A 101 -11.22 -23.07 -1.15
C SER A 101 -9.95 -22.28 -1.47
N SER A 102 -9.16 -22.72 -2.44
CA SER A 102 -7.96 -22.00 -2.91
C SER A 102 -8.24 -20.64 -3.56
N ILE A 103 -9.49 -20.18 -3.55
CA ILE A 103 -9.98 -19.02 -4.30
C ILE A 103 -10.67 -17.98 -3.40
N SER A 104 -10.81 -18.24 -2.09
CA SER A 104 -11.52 -17.34 -1.18
C SER A 104 -10.85 -17.27 0.18
N ASP A 105 -10.27 -16.11 0.52
CA ASP A 105 -9.88 -15.82 1.90
C ASP A 105 -11.12 -15.54 2.76
N GLU A 106 -11.05 -15.89 4.03
CA GLU A 106 -12.10 -15.65 5.02
C GLU A 106 -11.70 -14.53 5.99
N ALA A 107 -12.69 -13.98 6.69
CA ALA A 107 -12.49 -12.94 7.69
C ALA A 107 -11.51 -13.39 8.79
N GLY A 108 -10.53 -12.55 9.08
CA GLY A 108 -9.53 -12.75 10.13
C GLY A 108 -9.65 -11.74 11.26
N ILE A 109 -8.80 -11.88 12.27
CA ILE A 109 -8.68 -10.93 13.38
C ILE A 109 -7.25 -10.40 13.44
N CYS A 110 -7.10 -9.10 13.66
CA CYS A 110 -5.81 -8.49 13.93
C CYS A 110 -5.93 -7.45 15.05
N GLU A 111 -5.57 -7.86 16.27
CA GLU A 111 -5.70 -7.04 17.46
C GLU A 111 -4.35 -6.75 18.12
N SER A 112 -4.29 -5.64 18.87
CA SER A 112 -3.15 -5.32 19.72
C SER A 112 -1.83 -5.28 18.93
N ALA A 113 -0.82 -6.06 19.34
CA ALA A 113 0.48 -6.15 18.66
C ALA A 113 0.37 -6.57 17.18
N CYS A 114 -0.69 -7.28 16.75
CA CYS A 114 -0.90 -7.63 15.34
C CYS A 114 -1.01 -6.39 14.44
N VAL A 115 -1.60 -5.31 14.97
CA VAL A 115 -1.78 -4.06 14.23
C VAL A 115 -0.42 -3.47 13.79
N MET A 116 0.66 -3.74 14.53
CA MET A 116 2.01 -3.33 14.13
C MET A 116 2.51 -4.14 12.91
N LEU A 117 2.17 -5.42 12.81
CA LEU A 117 2.47 -6.21 11.62
C LEU A 117 1.70 -5.67 10.42
N LEU A 118 0.39 -5.43 10.57
CA LEU A 118 -0.45 -4.83 9.52
C LEU A 118 0.16 -3.52 9.03
N ALA A 119 0.48 -2.60 9.95
CA ALA A 119 1.11 -1.32 9.63
C ALA A 119 2.46 -1.46 8.90
N GLY A 120 3.21 -2.52 9.19
CA GLY A 120 4.49 -2.85 8.56
C GLY A 120 4.39 -3.19 7.06
N GLY A 121 3.22 -3.63 6.59
CA GLY A 121 3.01 -3.93 5.18
C GLY A 121 3.29 -2.75 4.26
N ARG A 122 3.80 -3.06 3.06
CA ARG A 122 3.92 -2.10 1.95
C ARG A 122 2.53 -1.73 1.42
N PHE A 123 1.80 -2.76 1.01
CA PHE A 123 0.36 -2.71 0.75
C PHE A 123 -0.36 -3.35 1.92
N ARG A 124 -1.44 -2.70 2.39
CA ARG A 124 -2.16 -3.06 3.61
C ARG A 124 -3.62 -3.24 3.28
N LEU A 125 -4.09 -4.47 3.34
CA LEU A 125 -5.39 -4.94 2.88
C LEU A 125 -6.17 -5.53 4.04
N ILE A 126 -7.48 -5.68 3.85
CA ILE A 126 -8.37 -6.31 4.81
C ILE A 126 -9.42 -7.10 4.05
N GLN A 127 -9.57 -8.38 4.39
CA GLN A 127 -10.67 -9.20 3.90
C GLN A 127 -11.98 -8.69 4.51
N PRO A 128 -13.09 -8.61 3.76
CA PRO A 128 -14.39 -8.22 4.30
C PRO A 128 -14.74 -8.98 5.58
N ASP A 129 -15.43 -8.29 6.49
CA ASP A 129 -15.84 -8.77 7.81
C ASP A 129 -14.71 -9.09 8.80
N SER A 130 -13.44 -8.86 8.44
CA SER A 130 -12.32 -8.97 9.37
C SER A 130 -12.36 -7.89 10.46
N VAL A 131 -11.79 -8.21 11.62
CA VAL A 131 -11.75 -7.30 12.78
C VAL A 131 -10.34 -6.77 12.98
N VAL A 132 -10.22 -5.44 13.08
CA VAL A 132 -9.01 -4.77 13.53
C VAL A 132 -9.33 -4.02 14.83
N GLY A 133 -8.57 -4.33 15.88
CA GLY A 133 -8.82 -3.81 17.21
C GLY A 133 -7.57 -3.30 17.90
N VAL A 134 -7.71 -2.22 18.66
CA VAL A 134 -6.64 -1.64 19.46
C VAL A 134 -7.04 -1.52 20.92
N HIS A 135 -6.05 -1.65 21.79
CA HIS A 135 -6.14 -1.35 23.22
C HIS A 135 -4.76 -0.93 23.74
N GLN A 136 -4.70 -0.42 24.96
CA GLN A 136 -3.44 -0.04 25.58
C GLN A 136 -2.62 -1.32 25.84
N PHE A 137 -1.32 -1.28 25.56
CA PHE A 137 -0.44 -2.33 26.04
C PHE A 137 -0.38 -2.21 27.56
N ALA A 138 -0.89 -3.21 28.28
CA ALA A 138 -0.77 -3.23 29.73
C ALA A 138 0.71 -3.24 30.09
N ALA A 139 1.16 -2.28 30.90
CA ALA A 139 2.05 -2.68 31.97
C ALA A 139 1.18 -3.57 32.85
N ALA A 140 1.56 -4.84 33.06
CA ALA A 140 0.78 -5.78 33.88
C ALA A 140 0.24 -5.08 35.14
N ASP A 141 -0.90 -5.51 35.67
CA ASP A 141 -1.69 -4.92 36.78
C ASP A 141 -0.93 -4.64 38.11
N GLN A 142 0.40 -4.59 38.08
CA GLN A 142 1.33 -4.14 39.11
C GLN A 142 2.45 -3.23 38.56
N ALA A 143 2.13 -2.26 37.71
CA ALA A 143 3.10 -1.26 37.25
C ALA A 143 3.41 -0.20 38.33
N THR A 144 3.77 -0.64 39.53
CA THR A 144 4.24 0.23 40.62
C THR A 144 5.77 0.38 40.61
N SER A 145 6.48 -0.38 39.78
CA SER A 145 7.93 -0.27 39.64
C SER A 145 8.31 0.84 38.65
N GLN A 146 9.35 1.63 39.00
CA GLN A 146 9.94 2.63 38.10
C GLN A 146 10.35 2.02 36.75
N GLN A 147 10.74 0.75 36.74
CA GLN A 147 11.10 0.00 35.55
C GLN A 147 9.91 -0.18 34.59
N ALA A 148 8.73 -0.55 35.10
CA ALA A 148 7.53 -0.71 34.28
C ALA A 148 7.08 0.62 33.65
N MET A 149 7.23 1.73 34.39
CA MET A 149 6.95 3.07 33.87
C MET A 149 7.96 3.48 32.78
N ALA A 150 9.26 3.24 33.00
CA ALA A 150 10.29 3.51 32.01
C ALA A 150 10.09 2.69 30.72
N ASP A 151 9.75 1.41 30.86
CA ASP A 151 9.45 0.54 29.72
C ASP A 151 8.21 1.03 28.95
N ALA A 152 7.14 1.42 29.65
CA ALA A 152 5.94 1.97 29.02
C ALA A 152 6.23 3.26 28.24
N GLN A 153 7.09 4.14 28.76
CA GLN A 153 7.51 5.37 28.06
C GLN A 153 8.34 5.04 26.81
N ILE A 154 9.30 4.12 26.92
CA ILE A 154 10.12 3.67 25.79
C ILE A 154 9.23 3.04 24.70
N PHE A 155 8.31 2.16 25.07
CA PHE A 155 7.39 1.54 24.10
C PHE A 155 6.42 2.53 23.47
N SER A 156 5.97 3.53 24.20
CA SER A 156 5.14 4.61 23.67
C SER A 156 5.88 5.38 22.58
N ALA A 157 7.11 5.84 22.86
CA ALA A 157 7.93 6.53 21.89
C ALA A 157 8.28 5.64 20.68
N ALA A 158 8.64 4.38 20.93
CA ALA A 158 8.93 3.40 19.89
C ALA A 158 7.73 3.13 18.98
N THR A 159 6.52 3.08 19.55
CA THR A 159 5.27 2.90 18.80
C THR A 159 4.96 4.12 17.94
N VAL A 160 5.04 5.33 18.50
CA VAL A 160 4.82 6.57 17.75
C VAL A 160 5.81 6.72 16.59
N ASN A 161 7.10 6.43 16.84
CA ASN A 161 8.12 6.46 15.79
C ASN A 161 7.87 5.38 14.74
N PHE A 162 7.51 4.16 15.16
CA PHE A 162 7.15 3.09 14.24
C PHE A 162 5.99 3.48 13.33
N LEU A 163 4.89 4.02 13.88
CA LEU A 163 3.73 4.44 13.09
C LEU A 163 4.12 5.50 12.06
N ARG A 164 4.93 6.49 12.46
CA ARG A 164 5.46 7.51 11.55
C ARG A 164 6.29 6.89 10.42
N ASP A 165 7.24 6.01 10.75
CA ASP A 165 8.09 5.32 9.78
C ASP A 165 7.25 4.47 8.80
N MET A 166 6.12 3.94 9.28
CA MET A 166 5.20 3.14 8.47
C MET A 166 4.20 3.97 7.65
N GLY A 167 4.18 5.30 7.79
CA GLY A 167 3.19 6.17 7.15
C GLY A 167 1.78 5.97 7.71
N VAL A 168 1.66 5.67 9.01
CA VAL A 168 0.40 5.55 9.74
C VAL A 168 0.28 6.73 10.71
N SER A 169 -0.91 7.30 10.81
CA SER A 169 -1.21 8.41 11.71
C SER A 169 -0.92 8.01 13.16
N THR A 170 -0.20 8.87 13.89
CA THR A 170 0.09 8.67 15.31
C THR A 170 -1.16 8.81 16.18
N GLN A 171 -2.29 9.26 15.63
CA GLN A 171 -3.59 9.20 16.29
C GLN A 171 -4.02 7.75 16.61
N LEU A 172 -3.52 6.76 15.87
CA LEU A 172 -3.73 5.34 16.21
C LEU A 172 -3.17 5.01 17.60
N PHE A 173 -2.00 5.57 17.96
CA PHE A 173 -1.45 5.42 19.31
C PHE A 173 -2.35 6.07 20.36
N SER A 174 -2.94 7.24 20.08
CA SER A 174 -3.91 7.87 20.98
C SER A 174 -5.13 6.98 21.23
N LEU A 175 -5.67 6.34 20.19
CA LEU A 175 -6.77 5.38 20.32
C LEU A 175 -6.37 4.15 21.14
N MET A 176 -5.16 3.62 20.91
CA MET A 176 -4.59 2.53 21.71
C MET A 176 -4.53 2.93 23.19
N ALA A 177 -3.87 4.04 23.51
CA ALA A 177 -3.64 4.49 24.88
C ALA A 177 -4.93 4.86 25.64
N ALA A 178 -5.96 5.33 24.94
CA ALA A 178 -7.25 5.67 25.54
C ALA A 178 -8.15 4.45 25.83
N THR A 179 -7.80 3.28 25.29
CA THR A 179 -8.62 2.07 25.40
C THR A 179 -8.05 1.14 26.47
N PRO A 180 -8.77 0.87 27.57
CA PRO A 180 -8.29 0.01 28.66
C PRO A 180 -7.85 -1.37 28.18
N ALA A 181 -6.90 -2.00 28.89
CA ALA A 181 -6.38 -3.32 28.51
C ALA A 181 -7.44 -4.44 28.61
N SER A 182 -8.50 -4.22 29.39
CA SER A 182 -9.67 -5.09 29.53
C SER A 182 -10.75 -4.85 28.46
N ALA A 183 -10.53 -3.89 27.56
CA ALA A 183 -11.46 -3.50 26.50
C ALA A 183 -10.79 -3.60 25.13
N MET A 184 -11.59 -3.46 24.06
CA MET A 184 -11.09 -3.43 22.68
C MET A 184 -11.83 -2.37 21.89
N GLN A 185 -11.10 -1.41 21.35
CA GLN A 185 -11.63 -0.44 20.39
C GLN A 185 -11.50 -1.03 18.99
N LYS A 186 -12.62 -1.47 18.43
CA LYS A 186 -12.68 -1.89 17.03
C LYS A 186 -12.60 -0.66 16.13
N LEU A 187 -11.75 -0.71 15.11
CA LEU A 187 -11.60 0.38 14.14
C LEU A 187 -12.59 0.19 13.00
N SER A 188 -13.38 1.23 12.71
CA SER A 188 -14.24 1.21 11.51
C SER A 188 -13.37 1.19 10.24
N VAL A 189 -13.93 0.76 9.10
CA VAL A 189 -13.23 0.81 7.80
C VAL A 189 -12.76 2.23 7.49
N ALA A 190 -13.58 3.24 7.80
CA ALA A 190 -13.22 4.64 7.63
C ALA A 190 -12.02 5.04 8.51
N ASP A 191 -12.00 4.63 9.78
CA ASP A 191 -10.86 4.91 10.67
C ASP A 191 -9.58 4.23 10.16
N GLN A 192 -9.68 2.98 9.73
CA GLN A 192 -8.53 2.24 9.20
C GLN A 192 -7.90 2.94 8.00
N VAL A 193 -8.71 3.50 7.10
CA VAL A 193 -8.22 4.27 5.93
C VAL A 193 -7.73 5.66 6.33
N ASN A 194 -8.48 6.40 7.15
CA ASN A 194 -8.13 7.76 7.57
C ASN A 194 -6.84 7.81 8.40
N LEU A 195 -6.59 6.78 9.21
CA LEU A 195 -5.34 6.62 9.94
C LEU A 195 -4.18 6.16 9.04
N GLY A 196 -4.45 5.80 7.78
CA GLY A 196 -3.49 5.22 6.87
C GLY A 196 -3.13 3.77 7.22
N LEU A 197 -3.79 3.13 8.19
CA LEU A 197 -3.50 1.75 8.60
C LEU A 197 -3.82 0.75 7.46
N VAL A 198 -4.89 1.00 6.70
CA VAL A 198 -5.21 0.30 5.45
C VAL A 198 -5.01 1.28 4.30
N ASN A 199 -4.27 0.88 3.27
CA ASN A 199 -4.02 1.69 2.08
C ASN A 199 -4.61 1.08 0.80
N ALA A 200 -5.42 0.03 0.94
CA ALA A 200 -6.18 -0.61 -0.13
C ALA A 200 -5.33 -0.99 -1.35
N GLY A 201 -4.06 -1.36 -1.13
CA GLY A 201 -3.18 -1.75 -2.22
C GLY A 201 -2.55 -0.59 -2.97
N LYS A 202 -2.46 0.61 -2.38
CA LYS A 202 -1.93 1.82 -3.03
C LYS A 202 -0.96 2.57 -2.12
N GLU A 203 0.24 2.86 -2.62
CA GLU A 203 1.20 3.75 -1.94
C GLU A 203 0.82 5.22 -2.14
N VAL A 204 1.39 6.12 -1.35
CA VAL A 204 1.23 7.57 -1.57
C VAL A 204 1.94 7.96 -2.86
N ALA A 205 1.27 8.73 -3.72
CA ALA A 205 1.90 9.27 -4.92
C ALA A 205 2.98 10.28 -4.56
N VAL A 206 4.16 10.14 -5.15
CA VAL A 206 5.29 11.05 -4.96
C VAL A 206 5.43 11.88 -6.23
N TRP A 207 5.44 13.20 -6.07
CA TRP A 207 5.64 14.15 -7.17
C TRP A 207 6.84 15.04 -6.87
N GLY A 208 7.72 15.23 -7.87
CA GLY A 208 8.93 16.02 -7.72
C GLY A 208 9.46 16.53 -9.06
N ILE A 209 10.26 17.58 -9.00
CA ILE A 209 11.01 18.07 -10.17
C ILE A 209 12.42 17.53 -10.07
N GLU A 210 12.87 16.86 -11.12
CA GLU A 210 14.18 16.24 -11.23
C GLU A 210 14.89 16.74 -12.50
N SER A 211 16.22 16.61 -12.52
CA SER A 211 17.02 16.90 -13.71
C SER A 211 17.42 15.57 -14.36
N GLU A 212 16.82 15.23 -15.49
CA GLU A 212 17.14 14.03 -16.27
C GLU A 212 17.79 14.42 -17.58
N GLN A 213 19.01 13.91 -17.85
CA GLN A 213 19.77 14.18 -19.09
C GLN A 213 19.93 15.67 -19.43
N GLY A 214 19.98 16.54 -18.41
CA GLY A 214 20.12 17.99 -18.58
C GLY A 214 18.81 18.74 -18.84
N ALA A 215 17.66 18.06 -18.83
CA ALA A 215 16.33 18.65 -18.89
C ALA A 215 15.64 18.58 -17.53
N LEU A 216 14.84 19.59 -17.20
CA LEU A 216 13.93 19.55 -16.05
C LEU A 216 12.72 18.70 -16.40
N VAL A 217 12.37 17.78 -15.51
CA VAL A 217 11.22 16.88 -15.63
C VAL A 217 10.40 16.96 -14.36
N LEU A 218 9.09 17.17 -14.48
CA LEU A 218 8.16 16.92 -13.38
C LEU A 218 7.76 15.44 -13.43
N LYS A 219 8.12 14.70 -12.39
CA LYS A 219 7.91 13.27 -12.27
C LYS A 219 6.90 12.97 -11.17
N GLY A 220 5.93 12.11 -11.48
CA GLY A 220 4.96 11.56 -10.55
C GLY A 220 5.05 10.04 -10.55
N VAL A 221 5.20 9.40 -9.39
CA VAL A 221 5.29 7.94 -9.26
C VAL A 221 4.30 7.46 -8.21
N GLN A 222 3.58 6.38 -8.52
CA GLN A 222 2.77 5.67 -7.53
C GLN A 222 2.78 4.17 -7.81
N SER A 223 3.01 3.37 -6.76
CA SER A 223 2.85 1.93 -6.83
C SER A 223 1.50 1.50 -6.27
N THR A 224 0.94 0.48 -6.89
CA THR A 224 -0.20 -0.29 -6.41
C THR A 224 0.21 -1.75 -6.28
N ILE A 225 -0.65 -2.56 -5.66
CA ILE A 225 -0.44 -4.01 -5.55
C ILE A 225 -0.24 -4.70 -6.91
N SER A 226 -0.79 -4.12 -7.98
CA SER A 226 -0.76 -4.70 -9.32
C SER A 226 0.19 -4.03 -10.31
N SER A 227 0.63 -2.80 -10.05
CA SER A 227 1.44 -2.03 -11.01
C SER A 227 2.09 -0.81 -10.38
N THR A 228 3.24 -0.43 -10.89
CA THR A 228 3.83 0.91 -10.69
C THR A 228 3.59 1.76 -11.92
N VAL A 229 3.16 3.01 -11.69
CA VAL A 229 2.93 4.01 -12.74
C VAL A 229 3.85 5.18 -12.48
N GLU A 230 4.56 5.60 -13.52
CA GLU A 230 5.36 6.81 -13.55
C GLU A 230 4.88 7.70 -14.69
N ILE A 231 4.68 8.99 -14.39
CA ILE A 231 4.30 10.02 -15.34
C ILE A 231 5.36 11.11 -15.29
N GLN A 232 5.87 11.48 -16.46
CA GLN A 232 6.85 12.54 -16.62
C GLN A 232 6.28 13.63 -17.53
N LEU A 233 6.43 14.89 -17.11
CA LEU A 233 6.22 16.06 -17.94
C LEU A 233 7.58 16.69 -18.23
N ALA A 234 7.87 16.96 -19.49
CA ALA A 234 9.12 17.59 -19.93
C ALA A 234 8.83 18.78 -20.85
N CYS A 235 9.66 19.82 -20.79
CA CYS A 235 9.60 20.93 -21.75
C CYS A 235 10.28 20.54 -23.06
N THR A 236 9.63 20.82 -24.18
CA THR A 236 10.20 20.61 -25.52
C THR A 236 11.02 21.83 -25.96
N ALA A 237 11.83 21.67 -27.01
CA ALA A 237 12.55 22.78 -27.63
C ALA A 237 11.60 23.87 -28.20
N GLN A 238 10.35 23.51 -28.47
CA GLN A 238 9.31 24.40 -28.97
C GLN A 238 8.54 25.14 -27.86
N GLN A 239 9.01 25.06 -26.60
CA GLN A 239 8.33 25.64 -25.43
C GLN A 239 6.94 25.04 -25.16
N ASP A 240 6.73 23.78 -25.58
CA ASP A 240 5.53 22.99 -25.26
C ASP A 240 5.84 21.97 -24.16
N VAL A 241 4.80 21.27 -23.69
CA VAL A 241 4.91 20.15 -22.74
C VAL A 241 4.79 18.82 -23.50
N SER A 242 5.65 17.85 -23.19
CA SER A 242 5.45 16.43 -23.55
C SER A 242 5.10 15.63 -22.31
N VAL A 243 4.26 14.61 -22.46
CA VAL A 243 3.90 13.69 -21.38
C VAL A 243 4.37 12.28 -21.75
N ALA A 244 5.26 11.72 -20.93
CA ALA A 244 5.64 10.33 -21.00
C ALA A 244 5.01 9.56 -19.83
N VAL A 245 4.50 8.37 -20.09
CA VAL A 245 3.89 7.49 -19.10
C VAL A 245 4.52 6.11 -19.20
N MET A 246 5.03 5.63 -18.08
CA MET A 246 5.64 4.31 -17.92
C MET A 246 4.79 3.51 -16.94
N VAL A 247 4.38 2.31 -17.34
CA VAL A 247 3.54 1.42 -16.52
C VAL A 247 4.18 0.04 -16.52
N ASP A 248 4.41 -0.53 -15.33
CA ASP A 248 4.68 -1.96 -15.22
C ASP A 248 3.40 -2.73 -15.61
N ALA A 249 3.40 -3.27 -16.83
CA ALA A 249 2.25 -3.87 -17.49
C ALA A 249 2.44 -5.38 -17.70
N ASP A 250 3.14 -6.03 -16.76
CA ASP A 250 3.51 -7.44 -16.84
C ASP A 250 2.38 -8.38 -17.23
N GLY A 251 2.68 -9.30 -18.14
CA GLY A 251 1.77 -10.38 -18.56
C GLY A 251 0.51 -9.93 -19.31
N LYS A 252 0.32 -8.64 -19.61
CA LYS A 252 -0.91 -8.13 -20.24
C LYS A 252 -0.88 -8.05 -21.77
N GLY A 253 0.24 -8.38 -22.40
CA GLY A 253 0.40 -8.38 -23.85
C GLY A 253 0.65 -6.99 -24.44
N ARG A 254 0.53 -6.87 -25.77
CA ARG A 254 0.89 -5.64 -26.49
C ARG A 254 -0.21 -4.58 -26.39
N VAL A 255 0.18 -3.35 -26.04
CA VAL A 255 -0.72 -2.19 -26.01
C VAL A 255 -0.92 -1.66 -27.43
N ARG A 256 -2.17 -1.58 -27.86
CA ARG A 256 -2.61 -1.10 -29.18
C ARG A 256 -2.83 0.41 -29.22
N SER A 257 -3.43 0.97 -28.17
CA SER A 257 -3.72 2.41 -28.09
C SER A 257 -3.70 2.90 -26.64
N VAL A 258 -3.49 4.20 -26.49
CA VAL A 258 -3.46 4.90 -25.21
C VAL A 258 -4.44 6.06 -25.26
N ASP A 259 -5.21 6.25 -24.19
CA ASP A 259 -5.97 7.47 -23.95
C ASP A 259 -5.49 8.11 -22.65
N LEU A 260 -5.47 9.44 -22.59
CA LEU A 260 -5.25 10.17 -21.34
C LEU A 260 -6.44 9.92 -20.41
N LEU A 261 -6.16 9.62 -19.14
CA LEU A 261 -7.13 9.41 -18.08
C LEU A 261 -7.01 10.54 -17.06
N VAL A 262 -8.07 11.32 -16.86
CA VAL A 262 -8.14 12.40 -15.86
C VAL A 262 -9.42 12.25 -15.06
N ASP A 263 -9.31 12.06 -13.74
CA ASP A 263 -10.45 11.88 -12.84
C ASP A 263 -11.47 10.83 -13.34
N GLY A 264 -10.97 9.72 -13.90
CA GLY A 264 -11.79 8.64 -14.46
C GLY A 264 -12.33 8.89 -15.87
N ARG A 265 -12.17 10.09 -16.43
CA ARG A 265 -12.58 10.43 -17.81
C ARG A 265 -11.43 10.21 -18.78
N THR A 266 -11.73 9.68 -19.95
CA THR A 266 -10.72 9.39 -20.97
C THR A 266 -10.81 10.32 -22.17
N SER A 267 -9.68 10.78 -22.69
CA SER A 267 -9.58 11.55 -23.93
C SER A 267 -8.46 11.01 -24.83
N ALA A 268 -8.70 10.99 -26.15
CA ALA A 268 -7.72 10.48 -27.11
C ALA A 268 -6.44 11.35 -27.11
N VAL A 269 -5.31 10.68 -27.34
CA VAL A 269 -3.99 11.28 -27.50
C VAL A 269 -3.32 10.78 -28.77
N GLU A 270 -2.50 11.62 -29.38
CA GLU A 270 -1.66 11.23 -30.52
C GLU A 270 -0.29 10.83 -30.01
N LEU A 271 0.03 9.54 -30.07
CA LEU A 271 1.34 9.05 -29.65
C LEU A 271 2.42 9.50 -30.64
N ARG A 272 3.58 9.95 -30.13
CA ARG A 272 4.73 10.24 -31.00
C ARG A 272 5.26 8.99 -31.70
N GLN A 273 5.20 7.87 -31.00
CA GLN A 273 5.63 6.56 -31.46
C GLN A 273 4.69 5.48 -30.89
N PRO A 274 4.57 4.31 -31.54
CA PRO A 274 3.90 3.17 -30.93
C PRO A 274 4.45 2.87 -29.54
N VAL A 275 3.59 2.38 -28.64
CA VAL A 275 3.98 2.03 -27.27
C VAL A 275 5.18 1.08 -27.29
N GLN A 276 6.24 1.47 -26.60
CA GLN A 276 7.47 0.69 -26.52
C GLN A 276 7.43 -0.22 -25.29
N MET A 277 7.88 -1.47 -25.45
CA MET A 277 8.01 -2.41 -24.34
C MET A 277 9.48 -2.51 -23.93
N MET A 278 9.79 -2.12 -22.69
CA MET A 278 11.11 -2.23 -22.06
C MET A 278 11.04 -3.30 -20.97
N GLY A 279 11.24 -4.56 -21.35
CA GLY A 279 10.96 -5.70 -20.48
C GLY A 279 9.47 -5.75 -20.13
N ARG A 280 9.12 -5.51 -18.86
CA ARG A 280 7.74 -5.50 -18.35
C ARG A 280 7.08 -4.12 -18.42
N THR A 281 7.85 -3.07 -18.67
CA THR A 281 7.37 -1.69 -18.66
C THR A 281 6.88 -1.28 -20.04
N ALA A 282 5.63 -0.86 -20.14
CA ALA A 282 5.08 -0.20 -21.30
C ALA A 282 5.33 1.32 -21.19
N MET A 283 5.94 1.90 -22.21
CA MET A 283 6.25 3.32 -22.29
C MET A 283 5.49 3.96 -23.45
N SER A 284 4.75 5.04 -23.15
CA SER A 284 4.05 5.86 -24.14
C SER A 284 4.41 7.32 -23.96
N ASP A 285 4.65 8.04 -25.06
CA ASP A 285 4.89 9.49 -25.06
C ASP A 285 3.95 10.19 -26.05
N PHE A 286 3.38 11.30 -25.62
CA PHE A 286 2.47 12.11 -26.42
C PHE A 286 2.52 13.59 -26.00
N PRO A 287 2.37 14.53 -26.95
CA PRO A 287 2.06 15.92 -26.62
C PRO A 287 0.57 16.04 -26.22
N PRO A 288 0.24 16.46 -24.99
CA PRO A 288 -1.13 16.73 -24.60
C PRO A 288 -1.68 18.00 -25.29
N ARG A 289 -2.97 18.01 -25.59
CA ARG A 289 -3.68 19.21 -26.06
C ARG A 289 -3.80 20.25 -24.93
N ALA A 290 -4.02 21.51 -25.29
CA ALA A 290 -4.13 22.61 -24.32
C ALA A 290 -5.23 22.35 -23.28
N GLU A 291 -6.40 21.85 -23.70
CA GLU A 291 -7.48 21.49 -22.78
C GLU A 291 -7.10 20.35 -21.84
N GLN A 292 -6.36 19.35 -22.34
CA GLN A 292 -5.90 18.19 -21.55
C GLN A 292 -4.92 18.63 -20.46
N LEU A 293 -3.99 19.55 -20.77
CA LEU A 293 -3.07 20.13 -19.79
C LEU A 293 -3.80 20.89 -18.68
N VAL A 294 -4.86 21.64 -19.02
CA VAL A 294 -5.67 22.35 -18.01
C VAL A 294 -6.43 21.37 -17.14
N GLU A 295 -6.98 20.30 -17.72
CA GLU A 295 -7.65 19.24 -16.97
C GLU A 295 -6.68 18.54 -15.99
N MET A 296 -5.48 18.16 -16.45
CA MET A 296 -4.45 17.52 -15.61
C MET A 296 -4.06 18.39 -14.40
N GLN A 297 -3.88 19.70 -14.59
CA GLN A 297 -3.49 20.62 -13.50
C GLN A 297 -4.56 20.75 -12.40
N ARG A 298 -5.83 20.44 -12.71
CA ARG A 298 -6.95 20.53 -11.76
C ARG A 298 -7.43 19.18 -11.26
N ALA A 299 -6.79 18.11 -11.73
CA ALA A 299 -7.19 16.75 -11.47
C ALA A 299 -6.91 16.33 -10.02
N ARG A 300 -7.66 15.34 -9.56
CA ARG A 300 -7.35 14.53 -8.37
C ARG A 300 -6.58 13.27 -8.74
N SER A 301 -6.70 12.80 -9.98
CA SER A 301 -5.86 11.73 -10.53
C SER A 301 -5.60 11.91 -12.03
N VAL A 302 -4.40 11.52 -12.46
CA VAL A 302 -3.98 11.54 -13.86
C VAL A 302 -3.32 10.23 -14.23
N GLY A 303 -3.44 9.82 -15.49
CA GLY A 303 -2.77 8.64 -16.02
C GLY A 303 -3.26 8.27 -17.39
N VAL A 304 -3.36 6.97 -17.66
CA VAL A 304 -3.65 6.44 -18.99
C VAL A 304 -4.60 5.26 -18.94
N ARG A 305 -5.43 5.14 -19.98
CA ARG A 305 -6.11 3.90 -20.34
C ARG A 305 -5.33 3.22 -21.45
N PHE A 306 -4.88 2.00 -21.21
CA PHE A 306 -4.32 1.12 -22.23
C PHE A 306 -5.42 0.23 -22.81
N ARG A 307 -5.44 0.11 -24.13
CA ARG A 307 -6.20 -0.92 -24.85
C ARG A 307 -5.22 -1.91 -25.46
N TYR A 308 -5.44 -3.18 -25.24
CA TYR A 308 -4.61 -4.26 -25.76
C TYR A 308 -5.18 -4.83 -27.07
N ASP A 309 -4.36 -5.59 -27.81
CA ASP A 309 -4.78 -6.20 -29.07
C ASP A 309 -6.00 -7.12 -28.92
N ASP A 310 -6.08 -7.84 -27.79
CA ASP A 310 -7.18 -8.74 -27.43
C ASP A 310 -8.43 -8.03 -26.87
N GLN A 311 -8.54 -6.72 -27.10
CA GLN A 311 -9.65 -5.87 -26.66
C GLN A 311 -9.75 -5.66 -25.14
N ARG A 312 -8.87 -6.26 -24.33
CA ARG A 312 -8.79 -5.92 -22.90
C ARG A 312 -8.41 -4.45 -22.75
N GLN A 313 -8.85 -3.87 -21.64
CA GLN A 313 -8.50 -2.51 -21.26
C GLN A 313 -7.99 -2.50 -19.83
N SER A 314 -7.02 -1.64 -19.52
CA SER A 314 -6.57 -1.40 -18.16
C SER A 314 -6.39 0.09 -17.96
N MET A 315 -6.80 0.57 -16.79
CA MET A 315 -6.67 1.97 -16.40
C MET A 315 -5.60 2.08 -15.33
N TYR A 316 -4.70 3.02 -15.53
CA TYR A 316 -3.56 3.28 -14.67
C TYR A 316 -3.56 4.76 -14.35
N ALA A 317 -3.59 5.10 -13.07
CA ALA A 317 -3.62 6.48 -12.63
C ALA A 317 -2.81 6.65 -11.35
N ILE A 318 -2.22 7.83 -11.22
CA ILE A 318 -1.57 8.28 -9.99
C ILE A 318 -2.37 9.43 -9.37
N ASP A 319 -2.38 9.50 -8.04
CA ASP A 319 -3.04 10.58 -7.32
C ASP A 319 -2.32 11.91 -7.50
N VAL A 320 -3.08 12.99 -7.60
CA VAL A 320 -2.61 14.36 -7.68
C VAL A 320 -3.12 15.11 -6.44
N SER A 321 -2.22 15.32 -5.48
CA SER A 321 -2.50 16.16 -4.31
C SER A 321 -2.54 17.64 -4.71
N THR A 322 -3.08 18.52 -3.85
CA THR A 322 -3.06 19.97 -4.10
C THR A 322 -1.64 20.51 -4.33
N GLN A 323 -0.65 19.95 -3.63
CA GLN A 323 0.76 20.29 -3.84
C GLN A 323 1.24 19.83 -5.22
N ALA A 324 0.90 18.60 -5.64
CA ALA A 324 1.24 18.09 -6.96
C ALA A 324 0.56 18.91 -8.08
N SER A 325 -0.70 19.32 -7.91
CA SER A 325 -1.39 20.24 -8.83
C SER A 325 -0.64 21.57 -8.98
N ALA A 326 -0.15 22.14 -7.87
CA ALA A 326 0.62 23.38 -7.89
C ALA A 326 1.97 23.21 -8.59
N LEU A 327 2.68 22.10 -8.33
CA LEU A 327 3.92 21.75 -9.04
C LEU A 327 3.69 21.61 -10.54
N MET A 328 2.63 20.91 -10.94
CA MET A 328 2.25 20.75 -12.34
C MET A 328 1.93 22.09 -13.02
N GLY A 329 1.16 22.95 -12.37
CA GLY A 329 0.86 24.28 -12.91
C GLY A 329 2.10 25.17 -13.07
N GLY A 330 3.00 25.16 -12.07
CA GLY A 330 4.26 25.89 -12.15
C GLY A 330 5.18 25.37 -13.26
N PHE A 331 5.25 24.05 -13.43
CA PHE A 331 6.05 23.41 -14.47
C PHE A 331 5.53 23.74 -15.88
N VAL A 332 4.21 23.68 -16.10
CA VAL A 332 3.60 24.06 -17.39
C VAL A 332 3.87 25.54 -17.72
N GLN A 333 3.75 26.44 -16.75
CA GLN A 333 4.06 27.86 -16.92
C GLN A 333 5.54 28.11 -17.27
N LEU A 334 6.44 27.31 -16.68
CA LEU A 334 7.87 27.36 -16.97
C LEU A 334 8.15 26.97 -18.43
N CYS A 335 7.55 25.87 -18.92
CA CYS A 335 7.78 25.41 -20.29
C CYS A 335 7.32 26.44 -21.33
N HIS A 336 6.16 27.08 -21.12
CA HIS A 336 5.60 28.07 -22.05
C HIS A 336 6.27 29.45 -21.97
N GLY A 337 7.34 29.62 -21.17
CA GLY A 337 8.08 30.88 -21.08
C GLY A 337 7.34 32.02 -20.38
N THR A 338 6.19 31.77 -19.75
CA THR A 338 5.45 32.77 -18.96
C THR A 338 6.08 32.96 -17.58
N GLN A 339 7.19 33.68 -17.51
CA GLN A 339 7.65 34.28 -16.26
C GLN A 339 6.62 35.32 -15.84
N LYS A 340 5.93 35.11 -14.70
CA LYS A 340 5.24 36.23 -14.03
C LYS A 340 6.30 37.28 -13.74
N GLY A 341 6.22 38.42 -14.42
CA GLY A 341 6.92 39.63 -14.02
C GLY A 341 6.43 40.03 -12.64
N ALA A 342 7.04 39.46 -11.60
CA ALA A 342 6.93 39.98 -10.26
C ALA A 342 7.71 41.30 -10.25
N THR A 343 6.99 42.39 -10.50
CA THR A 343 7.45 43.72 -10.13
C THR A 343 7.64 43.69 -8.62
N VAL A 344 8.87 43.43 -8.18
CA VAL A 344 9.30 43.72 -6.82
C VAL A 344 9.26 45.24 -6.71
N GLN A 345 8.14 45.77 -6.22
CA GLN A 345 8.13 47.13 -5.69
C GLN A 345 9.06 47.12 -4.48
N ARG A 346 10.23 47.74 -4.67
CA ARG A 346 11.16 48.12 -3.61
C ARG A 346 10.52 49.19 -2.73
#